data_AF-A0A9D5MT38-F1
#
_entry.id   AF-A0A9D5MT38-F1
#
_cell.length_a   1.000
_cell.length_b   1.000
_cell.length_c   1.000
_cell.angle_alpha   90.00
_cell.angle_beta   90.00
_cell.angle_gamma   90.00
#
_symmetry.space_group_name_H-M   'P 1'
#
loop_
_entity.id
_entity.type
_entity.pdbx_description
1 polymer ?
#
loop_
_entity_poly.entity_id
_entity_poly.type
_entity_poly.pdbx_seq_one_letter_code
_entity_poly.pdbx_strand_id
1 'polypeptide(L)'
;MLARVLCLLIGYGLGSISTSYLYGKARGIDVREHGSGNAGTTNTLRVMGRKAGAIVLAGDMLKTFFAILLTWLIFHWFFPDMDYLLRIYTGAGVILGHDYPFYMKFKGGKGIACSGAMILSFYWGIIPAEVVIFFGIFFLTHYVSLASIFMYLGFMAQLIIFGQSGLLGMSQPALIEMYIVAALLTALALFQHRENIKRLIRGEERQTILKKTKKDGEIGELSKEKTEETDEETVEELAKADVKEDKTEKISVINPDKKEQVELSEEVKTEEENVNDSVLIKEDEVAKDENEVVSADSGEIKEENK
;
A
#
# COMPACT_ATOMS: atom_id res chain seq x y z
N MET A 1 -25.13 8.76 8.65
CA MET A 1 -23.78 8.90 9.22
C MET A 1 -23.11 7.56 9.48
N LEU A 2 -23.40 6.84 10.58
CA LEU A 2 -22.59 5.69 11.07
C LEU A 2 -22.13 4.69 9.98
N ALA A 3 -23.03 4.15 9.15
CA ALA A 3 -22.68 3.19 8.10
C ALA A 3 -21.60 3.70 7.12
N ARG A 4 -21.61 5.00 6.78
CA ARG A 4 -20.61 5.62 5.89
C ARG A 4 -19.21 5.62 6.52
N VAL A 5 -19.14 5.90 7.83
CA VAL A 5 -17.90 5.87 8.63
C VAL A 5 -17.40 4.44 8.78
N LEU A 6 -18.30 3.47 9.02
CA LEU A 6 -17.92 2.05 9.08
C LEU A 6 -17.41 1.54 7.73
N CYS A 7 -18.04 1.90 6.61
CA CYS A 7 -17.53 1.59 5.27
C CYS A 7 -16.13 2.17 5.03
N LEU A 8 -15.89 3.43 5.42
CA LEU A 8 -14.55 4.05 5.34
C LEU A 8 -13.52 3.32 6.19
N LEU A 9 -13.84 2.93 7.43
CA LEU A 9 -12.93 2.25 8.34
C LEU A 9 -12.61 0.81 7.91
N ILE A 10 -13.62 0.04 7.51
CA ILE A 10 -13.47 -1.32 6.96
C ILE A 10 -12.63 -1.26 5.67
N GLY A 11 -12.95 -0.31 4.79
CA GLY A 11 -12.17 -0.04 3.58
C GLY A 11 -10.71 0.32 3.90
N TYR A 12 -10.47 1.25 4.83
CA TYR A 12 -9.11 1.67 5.20
C TYR A 12 -8.28 0.53 5.79
N GLY A 13 -8.87 -0.29 6.66
CA GLY A 13 -8.20 -1.46 7.25
C GLY A 13 -7.76 -2.47 6.19
N LEU A 14 -8.67 -2.85 5.28
CA LEU A 14 -8.38 -3.81 4.20
C LEU A 14 -7.48 -3.21 3.10
N GLY A 15 -7.66 -1.93 2.77
CA GLY A 15 -6.83 -1.21 1.81
C GLY A 15 -5.39 -1.03 2.26
N SER A 16 -5.19 -0.84 3.57
CA SER A 16 -3.86 -0.72 4.19
C SER A 16 -2.97 -1.93 3.93
N ILE A 17 -3.55 -3.11 3.64
CA ILE A 17 -2.81 -4.29 3.23
C ILE A 17 -2.12 -4.01 1.87
N SER A 18 -0.82 -3.71 1.93
CA SER A 18 -0.02 -3.38 0.76
C SER A 18 0.59 -4.64 0.14
N THR A 19 -0.07 -5.17 -0.89
CA THR A 19 0.34 -6.38 -1.62
C THR A 19 1.78 -6.28 -2.14
N SER A 20 2.15 -5.11 -2.64
CA SER A 20 3.48 -4.81 -3.18
C SER A 20 4.59 -4.89 -2.12
N TYR A 21 4.32 -4.39 -0.90
CA TYR A 21 5.25 -4.44 0.22
C TYR A 21 5.37 -5.85 0.79
N LEU A 22 4.26 -6.57 0.95
CA LEU A 22 4.26 -7.95 1.45
C LEU A 22 5.00 -8.89 0.49
N TYR A 23 4.68 -8.84 -0.81
CA TYR A 23 5.35 -9.65 -1.83
C TYR A 23 6.84 -9.28 -1.99
N GLY A 24 7.17 -7.98 -1.95
CA GLY A 24 8.55 -7.49 -1.99
C GLY A 24 9.36 -7.98 -0.80
N LYS A 25 8.86 -7.79 0.42
CA LYS A 25 9.51 -8.22 1.66
C LYS A 25 9.72 -9.74 1.73
N ALA A 26 8.75 -10.54 1.26
CA ALA A 26 8.89 -12.00 1.13
C ALA A 26 9.94 -12.44 0.08
N ARG A 27 10.48 -11.51 -0.70
CA ARG A 27 11.57 -11.71 -1.67
C ARG A 27 12.82 -10.88 -1.33
N GLY A 28 12.88 -10.26 -0.14
CA GLY A 28 14.02 -9.45 0.31
C GLY A 28 14.18 -8.08 -0.36
N ILE A 29 13.16 -7.57 -1.07
CA ILE A 29 13.25 -6.34 -1.88
C ILE A 29 12.15 -5.35 -1.47
N ASP A 30 12.50 -4.15 -0.98
CA ASP A 30 11.53 -3.05 -0.91
C ASP A 30 11.43 -2.35 -2.27
N VAL A 31 10.28 -2.48 -2.92
CA VAL A 31 10.00 -1.83 -4.21
C VAL A 31 10.02 -0.30 -4.13
N ARG A 32 9.95 0.31 -2.93
CA ARG A 32 10.00 1.77 -2.72
C ARG A 32 11.41 2.34 -2.82
N GLU A 33 12.43 1.51 -2.73
CA GLU A 33 13.84 1.89 -2.93
C GLU A 33 14.23 1.79 -4.42
N HIS A 34 13.35 1.20 -5.25
CA HIS A 34 13.65 0.79 -6.62
C HIS A 34 12.68 1.41 -7.65
N GLY A 35 13.14 1.48 -8.91
CA GLY A 35 12.31 1.83 -10.06
C GLY A 35 11.78 3.27 -10.00
N SER A 36 10.50 3.45 -9.62
CA SER A 36 9.85 4.75 -9.43
C SER A 36 9.50 5.05 -7.97
N GLY A 37 10.01 4.28 -7.01
CA GLY A 37 9.83 4.46 -5.57
C GLY A 37 8.39 4.31 -5.05
N ASN A 38 7.47 3.76 -5.84
CA ASN A 38 6.05 3.69 -5.54
C ASN A 38 5.63 2.26 -5.13
N ALA A 39 4.85 2.08 -4.07
CA ALA A 39 4.45 0.77 -3.58
C ALA A 39 3.22 0.20 -4.32
N GLY A 40 3.30 0.00 -5.64
CA GLY A 40 2.17 -0.53 -6.42
C GLY A 40 2.56 -1.19 -7.74
N THR A 41 1.57 -1.86 -8.35
CA THR A 41 1.65 -2.72 -9.55
C THR A 41 2.69 -2.28 -10.59
N THR A 42 2.59 -1.07 -11.14
CA THR A 42 3.44 -0.61 -12.25
C THR A 42 4.91 -0.45 -11.88
N ASN A 43 5.23 -0.33 -10.58
CA ASN A 43 6.61 -0.34 -10.11
C ASN A 43 7.09 -1.77 -9.86
N THR A 44 6.29 -2.62 -9.20
CA THR A 44 6.59 -4.05 -9.03
C THR A 44 6.82 -4.75 -10.38
N LEU A 45 6.01 -4.44 -11.40
CA LEU A 45 6.16 -4.93 -12.78
C LEU A 45 7.54 -4.59 -13.38
N ARG A 46 8.11 -3.44 -13.02
CA ARG A 46 9.42 -2.95 -13.53
C ARG A 46 10.61 -3.45 -12.73
N VAL A 47 10.44 -3.65 -11.41
CA VAL A 47 11.51 -4.06 -10.48
C VAL A 47 11.60 -5.59 -10.35
N MET A 48 10.46 -6.28 -10.34
CA MET A 48 10.33 -7.72 -10.05
C MET A 48 9.66 -8.51 -11.20
N GLY A 49 9.42 -7.87 -12.34
CA GLY A 49 8.92 -8.50 -13.55
C GLY A 49 7.43 -8.86 -13.56
N ARG A 50 7.02 -9.56 -14.63
CA ARG A 50 5.62 -9.82 -15.00
C ARG A 50 4.84 -10.59 -13.94
N LYS A 51 5.37 -11.73 -13.46
CA LYS A 51 4.74 -12.60 -12.47
C LYS A 51 4.40 -11.80 -11.19
N ALA A 52 5.38 -11.05 -10.67
CA ALA A 52 5.20 -10.20 -9.48
C ALA A 52 4.22 -9.04 -9.70
N GLY A 53 4.31 -8.34 -10.84
CA GLY A 53 3.37 -7.27 -11.18
C GLY A 53 1.92 -7.75 -11.26
N ALA A 54 1.68 -8.93 -11.83
CA ALA A 54 0.34 -9.54 -11.90
C ALA A 54 -0.20 -9.94 -10.52
N ILE A 55 0.65 -10.52 -9.65
CA ILE A 55 0.26 -10.89 -8.27
C ILE A 55 -0.12 -9.64 -7.46
N VAL A 56 0.64 -8.55 -7.57
CA VAL A 56 0.33 -7.29 -6.88
C VAL A 56 -0.96 -6.65 -7.40
N LEU A 57 -1.17 -6.65 -8.72
CA LEU A 57 -2.44 -6.21 -9.32
C LEU A 57 -3.63 -7.02 -8.79
N ALA A 58 -3.51 -8.34 -8.80
CA ALA A 58 -4.55 -9.24 -8.32
C ALA A 58 -4.87 -9.00 -6.84
N GLY A 59 -3.87 -8.92 -5.95
CA GLY A 59 -4.11 -8.66 -4.53
C GLY A 59 -4.72 -7.29 -4.23
N ASP A 60 -4.24 -6.23 -4.91
CA ASP A 60 -4.80 -4.88 -4.72
C ASP A 60 -6.23 -4.74 -5.28
N MET A 61 -6.59 -5.51 -6.33
CA MET A 61 -7.97 -5.61 -6.80
C MET A 61 -8.83 -6.48 -5.85
N LEU A 62 -8.35 -7.68 -5.48
CA LEU A 62 -9.09 -8.65 -4.66
C LEU A 62 -9.42 -8.12 -3.27
N LYS A 63 -8.49 -7.43 -2.58
CA LYS A 63 -8.80 -6.79 -1.29
C LYS A 63 -9.90 -5.73 -1.40
N THR A 64 -10.02 -5.09 -2.56
CA THR A 64 -11.05 -4.07 -2.83
C THR A 64 -12.39 -4.72 -3.11
N PHE A 65 -12.43 -5.75 -3.96
CA PHE A 65 -13.64 -6.56 -4.18
C PHE A 65 -14.14 -7.17 -2.86
N PHE A 66 -13.23 -7.71 -2.04
CA PHE A 66 -13.55 -8.27 -0.73
C PHE A 66 -14.09 -7.21 0.24
N ALA A 67 -13.47 -6.03 0.31
CA ALA A 67 -13.96 -4.93 1.15
C ALA A 67 -15.37 -4.48 0.76
N ILE A 68 -15.65 -4.29 -0.54
CA ILE A 68 -16.95 -3.87 -1.04
C ILE A 68 -18.00 -4.97 -0.87
N LEU A 69 -17.64 -6.24 -1.10
CA LEU A 69 -18.52 -7.38 -0.82
C LEU A 69 -18.86 -7.49 0.67
N LEU A 70 -17.88 -7.27 1.56
CA LEU A 70 -18.06 -7.32 3.01
C LEU A 70 -19.00 -6.20 3.50
N THR A 71 -18.79 -4.95 3.08
CA THR A 71 -19.69 -3.86 3.47
C THR A 71 -21.07 -3.96 2.83
N TRP A 72 -21.16 -4.51 1.61
CA TRP A 72 -22.44 -4.85 0.98
C TRP A 72 -23.21 -5.89 1.81
N LEU A 73 -22.60 -7.02 2.16
CA LEU A 73 -23.22 -8.07 3.00
C LEU A 73 -23.68 -7.54 4.36
N ILE A 74 -22.93 -6.60 4.96
CA ILE A 74 -23.26 -6.00 6.26
C ILE A 74 -24.41 -4.98 6.14
N PHE A 75 -24.44 -4.12 5.12
CA PHE A 75 -25.31 -2.94 5.10
C PHE A 75 -26.46 -2.96 4.09
N HIS A 76 -26.41 -3.80 3.05
CA HIS A 76 -27.42 -3.81 1.97
C HIS A 76 -28.86 -4.00 2.50
N TRP A 77 -29.03 -4.92 3.45
CA TRP A 77 -30.32 -5.23 4.08
C TRP A 77 -30.89 -4.10 4.97
N PHE A 78 -30.04 -3.16 5.41
CA PHE A 78 -30.42 -2.05 6.30
C PHE A 78 -30.56 -0.71 5.55
N PHE A 79 -29.87 -0.55 4.42
CA PHE A 79 -29.80 0.71 3.67
C PHE A 79 -29.83 0.49 2.14
N PRO A 80 -30.84 -0.19 1.57
CA PRO A 80 -30.88 -0.56 0.15
C PRO A 80 -30.80 0.67 -0.78
N ASP A 81 -31.47 1.78 -0.43
CA ASP A 81 -31.48 3.02 -1.22
C ASP A 81 -30.15 3.82 -1.18
N MET A 82 -29.16 3.33 -0.43
CA MET A 82 -27.85 3.96 -0.25
C MET A 82 -26.70 3.08 -0.78
N ASP A 83 -27.02 1.96 -1.43
CA ASP A 83 -26.07 0.90 -1.78
C ASP A 83 -24.84 1.43 -2.54
N TYR A 84 -25.06 2.12 -3.67
CA TYR A 84 -24.00 2.75 -4.47
C TYR A 84 -23.13 3.74 -3.67
N LEU A 85 -23.75 4.55 -2.81
CA LEU A 85 -23.05 5.50 -1.95
C LEU A 85 -22.16 4.78 -0.92
N LEU A 86 -22.63 3.67 -0.34
CA LEU A 86 -21.85 2.85 0.59
C LEU A 86 -20.71 2.09 -0.13
N ARG A 87 -20.88 1.66 -1.39
CA ARG A 87 -19.79 1.13 -2.22
C ARG A 87 -18.70 2.19 -2.44
N ILE A 88 -19.08 3.43 -2.79
CA ILE A 88 -18.13 4.53 -2.97
C ILE A 88 -17.41 4.91 -1.66
N TYR A 89 -18.10 4.94 -0.51
CA TYR A 89 -17.44 5.15 0.78
C TYR A 89 -16.47 4.01 1.15
N THR A 90 -16.81 2.77 0.81
CA THR A 90 -15.91 1.62 1.03
C THR A 90 -14.67 1.73 0.15
N GLY A 91 -14.86 1.94 -1.15
CA GLY A 91 -13.74 2.11 -2.10
C GLY A 91 -12.86 3.32 -1.77
N ALA A 92 -13.44 4.42 -1.30
CA ALA A 92 -12.70 5.56 -0.77
C ALA A 92 -11.79 5.17 0.41
N GLY A 93 -12.32 4.40 1.35
CA GLY A 93 -11.54 3.82 2.45
C GLY A 93 -10.38 2.96 1.93
N VAL A 94 -10.65 2.04 0.99
CA VAL A 94 -9.62 1.15 0.43
C VAL A 94 -8.52 1.91 -0.29
N ILE A 95 -8.87 2.94 -1.08
CA ILE A 95 -7.90 3.81 -1.76
C ILE A 95 -7.04 4.57 -0.74
N LEU A 96 -7.66 5.20 0.27
CA LEU A 96 -6.93 5.91 1.33
C LEU A 96 -6.02 4.97 2.14
N GLY A 97 -6.45 3.73 2.39
CA GLY A 97 -5.64 2.70 3.05
C GLY A 97 -4.43 2.30 2.22
N HIS A 98 -4.61 2.03 0.93
CA HIS A 98 -3.53 1.61 0.04
C HIS A 98 -2.52 2.74 -0.23
N ASP A 99 -2.96 4.00 -0.22
CA ASP A 99 -2.11 5.18 -0.48
C ASP A 99 -1.38 5.64 0.77
N TYR A 100 -2.08 5.62 1.91
CA TYR A 100 -1.57 6.04 3.21
C TYR A 100 -1.69 4.92 4.27
N PRO A 101 -1.04 3.76 4.09
CA PRO A 101 -1.06 2.67 5.06
C PRO A 101 -0.22 3.03 6.29
N PHE A 102 -0.86 3.03 7.46
CA PHE A 102 -0.28 3.48 8.74
C PHE A 102 1.08 2.82 9.04
N TYR A 103 1.17 1.48 8.93
CA TYR A 103 2.38 0.73 9.26
C TYR A 103 3.55 0.97 8.30
N MET A 104 3.31 1.57 7.13
CA MET A 104 4.36 1.97 6.18
C MET A 104 4.78 3.43 6.34
N LYS A 105 4.46 4.06 7.48
CA LYS A 105 4.62 5.51 7.74
C LYS A 105 3.87 6.37 6.71
N PHE A 106 2.66 5.92 6.34
CA PHE A 106 1.78 6.56 5.35
C PHE A 106 2.42 6.74 3.95
N LYS A 107 3.33 5.84 3.55
CA LYS A 107 3.99 5.83 2.23
C LYS A 107 3.63 4.55 1.44
N GLY A 108 2.45 4.55 0.82
CA GLY A 108 1.88 3.45 0.06
C GLY A 108 1.92 3.63 -1.47
N GLY A 109 0.78 3.36 -2.10
CA GLY A 109 0.56 3.37 -3.55
C GLY A 109 -0.13 4.64 -4.09
N LYS A 110 -1.05 4.44 -5.05
CA LYS A 110 -1.79 5.52 -5.76
C LYS A 110 -3.24 5.18 -6.15
N GLY A 111 -3.87 4.25 -5.45
CA GLY A 111 -5.25 3.83 -5.64
C GLY A 111 -5.48 2.92 -6.84
N ILE A 112 -4.88 3.19 -8.00
CA ILE A 112 -5.35 2.76 -9.34
C ILE A 112 -5.91 1.33 -9.45
N ALA A 113 -5.23 0.31 -8.93
CA ALA A 113 -5.73 -1.07 -8.94
C ALA A 113 -7.01 -1.23 -8.09
N CYS A 114 -7.02 -0.63 -6.91
CA CYS A 114 -8.19 -0.53 -6.03
C CYS A 114 -9.29 0.32 -6.69
N SER A 115 -8.94 1.44 -7.32
CA SER A 115 -9.89 2.33 -8.01
C SER A 115 -10.60 1.62 -9.16
N GLY A 116 -9.86 0.86 -9.97
CA GLY A 116 -10.43 0.02 -11.03
C GLY A 116 -11.35 -1.06 -10.45
N ALA A 117 -10.95 -1.75 -9.39
CA ALA A 117 -11.81 -2.73 -8.72
C ALA A 117 -13.07 -2.10 -8.09
N MET A 118 -12.98 -0.89 -7.52
CA MET A 118 -14.13 -0.12 -7.02
C MET A 118 -15.11 0.20 -8.16
N ILE A 119 -14.60 0.71 -9.30
CA ILE A 119 -15.40 1.02 -10.49
C ILE A 119 -16.10 -0.24 -11.03
N LEU A 120 -15.36 -1.35 -11.16
CA LEU A 120 -15.90 -2.66 -11.56
C LEU A 120 -16.95 -3.21 -10.58
N SER A 121 -16.85 -2.85 -9.29
CA SER A 121 -17.81 -3.22 -8.25
C SER A 121 -19.03 -2.28 -8.17
N PHE A 122 -18.99 -1.12 -8.83
CA PHE A 122 -19.96 -0.06 -8.61
C PHE A 122 -21.27 -0.29 -9.38
N TYR A 123 -21.24 -0.18 -10.72
CA TYR A 123 -22.40 -0.37 -11.58
C TYR A 123 -21.96 -0.91 -12.95
N TRP A 124 -22.60 -1.98 -13.41
CA TRP A 124 -22.18 -2.70 -14.62
C TRP A 124 -22.16 -1.81 -15.88
N GLY A 125 -23.07 -0.84 -15.99
CA GLY A 125 -23.16 0.07 -17.14
C GLY A 125 -22.02 1.07 -17.25
N ILE A 126 -21.24 1.32 -16.18
CA ILE A 126 -20.04 2.18 -16.22
C ILE A 126 -18.85 1.45 -16.88
N ILE A 127 -18.80 0.11 -16.72
CA ILE A 127 -17.63 -0.71 -17.05
C ILE A 127 -17.18 -0.60 -18.51
N PRO A 128 -18.07 -0.66 -19.54
CA PRO A 128 -17.63 -0.63 -20.93
C PRO A 128 -16.90 0.67 -21.29
N ALA A 129 -17.40 1.81 -20.81
CA ALA A 129 -16.80 3.11 -21.08
C ALA A 129 -15.47 3.28 -20.33
N GLU A 130 -15.36 2.87 -19.06
CA GLU A 130 -14.08 2.94 -18.32
C GLU A 130 -13.01 2.02 -18.90
N VAL A 131 -13.39 0.81 -19.35
CA VAL A 131 -12.50 -0.10 -20.07
C VAL A 131 -12.01 0.54 -21.37
N VAL A 132 -12.91 1.15 -22.17
CA VAL A 132 -12.52 1.84 -23.42
C VAL A 132 -11.64 3.06 -23.16
N ILE A 133 -11.93 3.88 -22.15
CA ILE A 133 -11.13 5.04 -21.77
C ILE A 133 -9.73 4.61 -21.33
N PHE A 134 -9.63 3.69 -20.37
CA PHE A 134 -8.35 3.26 -19.81
C PHE A 134 -7.50 2.52 -20.85
N PHE A 135 -8.04 1.48 -21.50
CA PHE A 135 -7.26 0.69 -22.45
C PHE A 135 -7.04 1.41 -23.78
N GLY A 136 -7.96 2.24 -24.26
CA GLY A 136 -7.75 3.07 -25.44
C GLY A 136 -6.56 4.01 -25.26
N ILE A 137 -6.54 4.78 -24.18
CA ILE A 137 -5.42 5.69 -23.87
C ILE A 137 -4.13 4.91 -23.60
N PHE A 138 -4.21 3.77 -22.89
CA PHE A 138 -3.04 2.94 -22.62
C PHE A 138 -2.41 2.33 -23.89
N PHE A 139 -3.22 1.82 -24.83
CA PHE A 139 -2.68 1.25 -26.07
C PHE A 139 -2.21 2.30 -27.07
N LEU A 140 -2.81 3.51 -27.06
CA LEU A 140 -2.36 4.63 -27.90
C LEU A 140 -1.08 5.33 -27.39
N THR A 141 -0.80 5.31 -26.07
CA THR A 141 0.28 6.12 -25.48
C THR A 141 1.30 5.36 -24.62
N HIS A 142 0.98 4.12 -24.22
CA HIS A 142 1.70 3.32 -23.23
C HIS A 142 1.86 3.97 -21.83
N TYR A 143 1.15 5.07 -21.56
CA TYR A 143 1.15 5.76 -20.27
C TYR A 143 -0.01 5.31 -19.38
N VAL A 144 0.27 4.35 -18.48
CA VAL A 144 -0.68 3.91 -17.43
C VAL A 144 -1.17 5.09 -16.58
N SER A 145 -0.31 6.07 -16.32
CA SER A 145 -0.64 7.29 -15.55
C SER A 145 -1.66 8.19 -16.26
N LEU A 146 -1.53 8.38 -17.57
CA LEU A 146 -2.49 9.15 -18.37
C LEU A 146 -3.85 8.44 -18.43
N ALA A 147 -3.84 7.14 -18.74
CA ALA A 147 -5.04 6.30 -18.72
C ALA A 147 -5.75 6.33 -17.35
N SER A 148 -4.98 6.30 -16.26
CA SER A 148 -5.49 6.38 -14.89
C SER A 148 -6.18 7.72 -14.59
N ILE A 149 -5.60 8.85 -15.01
CA ILE A 149 -6.20 10.18 -14.81
C ILE A 149 -7.53 10.27 -15.57
N PHE A 150 -7.55 9.83 -16.82
CA PHE A 150 -8.77 9.87 -17.64
C PHE A 150 -9.87 8.91 -17.14
N MET A 151 -9.52 7.76 -16.55
CA MET A 151 -10.49 6.88 -15.86
C MET A 151 -11.18 7.58 -14.68
N TYR A 152 -10.46 8.38 -13.89
CA TYR A 152 -11.08 9.16 -12.80
C TYR A 152 -11.98 10.31 -13.32
N LEU A 153 -11.64 10.91 -14.45
CA LEU A 153 -12.46 11.95 -15.09
C LEU A 153 -13.70 11.34 -15.77
N GLY A 154 -13.55 10.19 -16.44
CA GLY A 154 -14.62 9.39 -17.01
C GLY A 154 -15.61 8.95 -15.94
N PHE A 155 -15.13 8.35 -14.85
CA PHE A 155 -15.97 7.87 -13.76
C PHE A 155 -16.78 9.01 -13.13
N MET A 156 -16.16 10.18 -12.90
CA MET A 156 -16.86 11.38 -12.44
C MET A 156 -17.99 11.80 -13.41
N ALA A 157 -17.69 11.89 -14.71
CA ALA A 157 -18.69 12.26 -15.72
C ALA A 157 -19.84 11.24 -15.79
N GLN A 158 -19.54 9.95 -15.77
CA GLN A 158 -20.53 8.88 -15.80
C GLN A 158 -21.41 8.84 -14.55
N LEU A 159 -20.85 9.07 -13.35
CA LEU A 159 -21.63 9.18 -12.12
C LEU A 159 -22.67 10.32 -12.22
N ILE A 160 -22.26 11.49 -12.70
CA ILE A 160 -23.17 12.63 -12.88
C ILE A 160 -24.26 12.29 -13.93
N ILE A 161 -23.88 11.74 -15.08
CA ILE A 161 -24.82 11.40 -16.16
C ILE A 161 -25.83 10.35 -15.70
N PHE A 162 -25.40 9.24 -15.08
CA PHE A 162 -26.29 8.17 -14.62
C PHE A 162 -27.08 8.54 -13.37
N GLY A 163 -26.56 9.43 -12.52
CA GLY A 163 -27.29 9.98 -11.39
C GLY A 163 -28.42 10.92 -11.82
N GLN A 164 -28.13 11.93 -12.66
CA GLN A 164 -29.16 12.90 -13.11
C GLN A 164 -30.17 12.31 -14.10
N SER A 165 -29.86 11.19 -14.77
CA SER A 165 -30.83 10.43 -15.58
C SER A 165 -31.64 9.41 -14.77
N GLY A 166 -31.45 9.34 -13.44
CA GLY A 166 -32.20 8.45 -12.55
C GLY A 166 -31.80 6.98 -12.57
N LEU A 167 -30.84 6.58 -13.41
CA LEU A 167 -30.38 5.18 -13.55
C LEU A 167 -29.83 4.58 -12.25
N LEU A 168 -29.36 5.41 -11.31
CA LEU A 168 -28.86 4.97 -10.01
C LEU A 168 -29.94 4.86 -8.93
N GLY A 169 -31.19 5.29 -9.17
CA GLY A 169 -32.33 5.15 -8.26
C GLY A 169 -32.25 5.91 -6.91
N MET A 170 -31.17 6.63 -6.63
CA MET A 170 -30.94 7.30 -5.34
C MET A 170 -31.58 8.69 -5.26
N SER A 171 -31.86 9.14 -4.03
CA SER A 171 -32.34 10.50 -3.75
C SER A 171 -31.29 11.57 -4.07
N GLN A 172 -31.73 12.78 -4.46
CA GLN A 172 -30.82 13.89 -4.82
C GLN A 172 -29.79 14.24 -3.73
N PRO A 173 -30.10 14.24 -2.41
CA PRO A 173 -29.08 14.45 -1.37
C PRO A 173 -27.98 13.37 -1.37
N ALA A 174 -28.35 12.10 -1.56
CA ALA A 174 -27.40 10.99 -1.63
C ALA A 174 -26.55 11.03 -2.91
N LEU A 175 -27.14 11.46 -4.04
CA LEU A 175 -26.41 11.71 -5.29
C LEU A 175 -25.40 12.85 -5.15
N ILE A 176 -25.78 13.98 -4.53
CA ILE A 176 -24.87 15.09 -4.23
C ILE A 176 -23.71 14.64 -3.33
N GLU A 177 -24.01 13.91 -2.25
CA GLU A 177 -23.00 13.34 -1.36
C GLU A 177 -22.04 12.40 -2.12
N MET A 178 -22.56 11.55 -3.00
CA MET A 178 -21.77 10.66 -3.85
C MET A 178 -20.85 11.42 -4.80
N TYR A 179 -21.34 12.48 -5.46
CA TYR A 179 -20.51 13.31 -6.34
C TYR A 179 -19.38 14.01 -5.57
N ILE A 180 -19.64 14.48 -4.34
CA ILE A 180 -18.61 15.09 -3.49
C ILE A 180 -17.51 14.08 -3.15
N VAL A 181 -17.87 12.85 -2.72
CA VAL A 181 -16.87 11.81 -2.44
C VAL A 181 -16.09 11.44 -3.71
N ALA A 182 -16.75 11.30 -4.85
CA ALA A 182 -16.08 11.04 -6.13
C ALA A 182 -15.14 12.19 -6.54
N ALA A 183 -15.51 13.45 -6.29
CA ALA A 183 -14.68 14.61 -6.59
C ALA A 183 -13.41 14.65 -5.72
N LEU A 184 -13.55 14.31 -4.42
CA LEU A 184 -12.41 14.15 -3.51
C LEU A 184 -11.48 13.02 -3.94
N LEU A 185 -12.02 11.89 -4.44
CA LEU A 185 -11.21 10.79 -4.98
C LEU A 185 -10.49 11.17 -6.29
N THR A 186 -11.14 11.90 -7.20
CA THR A 186 -10.51 12.41 -8.42
C THR A 186 -9.43 13.46 -8.11
N ALA A 187 -9.66 14.34 -7.13
CA ALA A 187 -8.66 15.30 -6.65
C ALA A 187 -7.45 14.58 -6.00
N LEU A 188 -7.70 13.56 -5.18
CA LEU A 188 -6.66 12.69 -4.61
C LEU A 188 -5.86 11.99 -5.72
N ALA A 189 -6.53 11.44 -6.73
CA ALA A 189 -5.88 10.77 -7.85
C ALA A 189 -4.95 11.72 -8.63
N LEU A 190 -5.40 12.95 -8.91
CA LEU A 190 -4.59 13.99 -9.53
C LEU A 190 -3.38 14.37 -8.66
N PHE A 191 -3.59 14.56 -7.35
CA PHE A 191 -2.50 14.82 -6.40
C PHE A 191 -1.47 13.67 -6.36
N GLN A 192 -1.93 12.42 -6.35
CA GLN A 192 -1.08 11.23 -6.39
C GLN A 192 -0.38 11.04 -7.74
N HIS A 193 -0.88 11.68 -8.80
CA HIS A 193 -0.27 11.72 -10.12
C HIS A 193 0.54 12.99 -10.43
N ARG A 194 0.66 13.96 -9.50
CA ARG A 194 1.39 15.23 -9.70
C ARG A 194 2.78 15.09 -10.34
N GLU A 195 3.58 14.12 -9.89
CA GLU A 195 4.94 13.89 -10.45
C GLU A 195 4.92 13.20 -11.82
N ASN A 196 3.85 12.47 -12.13
CA ASN A 196 3.62 11.87 -13.45
C ASN A 196 3.10 12.92 -14.44
N ILE A 197 2.23 13.83 -13.99
CA ILE A 197 1.75 14.99 -14.75
C ILE A 197 2.95 15.90 -15.10
N LYS A 198 3.80 16.24 -14.12
CA LYS A 198 5.07 16.97 -14.35
C LYS A 198 6.00 16.30 -15.36
N ARG A 199 6.00 14.96 -15.46
CA ARG A 199 6.81 14.23 -16.47
C ARG A 199 6.13 14.13 -17.82
N LEU A 200 4.80 13.96 -17.88
CA LEU A 200 4.01 13.99 -19.11
C LEU A 200 4.19 15.34 -19.83
N ILE A 201 4.11 16.45 -19.09
CA ILE A 201 4.34 17.81 -19.61
C ILE A 201 5.76 17.99 -20.18
N ARG A 202 6.76 17.28 -19.64
CA ARG A 202 8.17 17.32 -20.08
C ARG A 202 8.55 16.24 -21.09
N GLY A 203 7.64 15.33 -21.48
CA GLY A 203 7.95 14.16 -22.30
C GLY A 203 8.78 13.06 -21.59
N GLU A 204 8.98 13.17 -20.28
CA GLU A 204 9.82 12.28 -19.46
C GLU A 204 9.07 11.08 -18.85
N GLU A 205 7.76 10.94 -19.11
CA GLU A 205 6.97 9.93 -18.41
C GLU A 205 7.30 8.51 -18.87
N ARG A 206 7.40 7.59 -17.90
CA ARG A 206 7.84 6.22 -18.20
C ARG A 206 6.69 5.42 -18.82
N GLN A 207 6.84 5.06 -20.09
CA GLN A 207 5.99 4.10 -20.79
C GLN A 207 5.99 2.72 -20.10
N THR A 208 4.99 1.89 -20.40
CA THR A 208 4.88 0.51 -19.88
C THR A 208 4.72 -0.46 -21.05
N ILE A 209 5.84 -0.97 -21.56
CA ILE A 209 5.91 -1.78 -22.77
C ILE A 209 5.77 -3.27 -22.43
N LEU A 210 4.80 -3.95 -23.02
CA LEU A 210 4.46 -5.35 -22.69
C LEU A 210 5.16 -6.42 -23.56
N LYS A 211 6.21 -6.07 -24.35
CA LYS A 211 6.98 -7.02 -25.19
C LYS A 211 7.63 -8.14 -24.37
N LYS A 212 7.31 -9.40 -24.66
CA LYS A 212 7.91 -10.59 -24.02
C LYS A 212 9.42 -10.62 -24.32
N THR A 213 10.24 -10.57 -23.28
CA THR A 213 11.71 -10.65 -23.39
C THR A 213 12.13 -12.12 -23.46
N LYS A 214 13.24 -12.48 -24.12
CA LYS A 214 13.74 -13.88 -24.09
C LYS A 214 13.97 -14.38 -22.66
N LYS A 215 14.52 -13.52 -21.79
CA LYS A 215 14.63 -13.76 -20.34
C LYS A 215 13.30 -14.07 -19.62
N ASP A 216 12.15 -13.57 -20.09
CA ASP A 216 10.85 -13.95 -19.51
C ASP A 216 10.46 -15.40 -19.85
N GLY A 217 11.00 -15.94 -20.96
CA GLY A 217 10.93 -17.37 -21.33
C GLY A 217 11.93 -18.19 -20.54
N GLU A 218 13.22 -17.84 -20.63
CA GLU A 218 14.33 -18.55 -19.96
C GLU A 218 14.11 -18.67 -18.44
N ILE A 219 13.73 -17.58 -17.74
CA ILE A 219 13.40 -17.62 -16.29
C ILE A 219 12.07 -18.35 -16.03
N GLY A 220 11.19 -18.44 -17.03
CA GLY A 220 9.98 -19.25 -16.97
C GLY A 220 10.29 -20.74 -17.03
N GLU A 221 11.10 -21.14 -17.99
CA GLU A 221 11.58 -22.51 -18.25
C GLU A 221 12.46 -23.00 -17.09
N LEU A 222 13.52 -22.26 -16.71
CA LEU A 222 14.34 -22.54 -15.53
C LEU A 222 13.52 -22.63 -14.22
N SER A 223 12.39 -21.91 -14.12
CA SER A 223 11.50 -22.02 -12.95
C SER A 223 10.58 -23.25 -12.99
N LYS A 224 10.31 -23.82 -14.17
CA LYS A 224 9.56 -25.09 -14.31
C LYS A 224 10.49 -26.26 -14.11
N GLU A 225 11.60 -26.27 -14.84
CA GLU A 225 12.70 -27.25 -14.75
C GLU A 225 13.09 -27.46 -13.29
N LYS A 226 13.39 -26.39 -12.54
CA LYS A 226 13.75 -26.48 -11.11
C LYS A 226 12.59 -26.79 -10.14
N THR A 227 11.33 -26.79 -10.60
CA THR A 227 10.19 -27.28 -9.79
C THR A 227 9.98 -28.77 -10.06
N GLU A 228 9.99 -29.17 -11.34
CA GLU A 228 9.88 -30.57 -11.78
C GLU A 228 11.07 -31.40 -11.23
N GLU A 229 12.28 -30.84 -11.25
CA GLU A 229 13.51 -31.42 -10.66
C GLU A 229 13.41 -31.58 -9.12
N THR A 230 12.83 -30.61 -8.39
CA THR A 230 12.65 -30.74 -6.93
C THR A 230 11.49 -31.67 -6.55
N ASP A 231 10.42 -31.74 -7.34
CA ASP A 231 9.30 -32.64 -7.13
C ASP A 231 9.66 -34.12 -7.39
N GLU A 232 10.65 -34.41 -8.26
CA GLU A 232 11.20 -35.76 -8.43
C GLU A 232 12.31 -36.09 -7.41
N GLU A 233 13.35 -35.26 -7.30
CA GLU A 233 14.55 -35.57 -6.49
C GLU A 233 14.23 -35.65 -4.98
N THR A 234 13.43 -34.71 -4.45
CA THR A 234 13.05 -34.72 -3.02
C THR A 234 12.12 -35.89 -2.68
N VAL A 235 11.27 -36.33 -3.61
CA VAL A 235 10.37 -37.47 -3.38
C VAL A 235 11.13 -38.79 -3.40
N GLU A 236 12.10 -38.96 -4.29
CA GLU A 236 12.90 -40.19 -4.33
C GLU A 236 13.90 -40.29 -3.15
N GLU A 237 14.38 -39.17 -2.61
CA GLU A 237 15.24 -39.18 -1.41
C GLU A 237 14.44 -39.42 -0.12
N LEU A 238 13.30 -38.73 0.07
CA LEU A 238 12.41 -38.96 1.23
C LEU A 238 11.86 -40.40 1.25
N ALA A 239 11.51 -40.97 0.10
CA ALA A 239 11.06 -42.36 0.00
C ALA A 239 12.13 -43.41 0.38
N LYS A 240 13.41 -43.02 0.49
CA LYS A 240 14.54 -43.89 0.88
C LYS A 240 14.99 -43.68 2.33
N ALA A 241 14.60 -42.58 2.98
CA ALA A 241 15.02 -42.22 4.33
C ALA A 241 14.23 -42.94 5.44
N ASP A 242 12.92 -43.15 5.24
CA ASP A 242 11.96 -43.52 6.31
C ASP A 242 11.94 -45.01 6.72
N VAL A 243 13.09 -45.70 6.69
CA VAL A 243 13.27 -47.02 7.32
C VAL A 243 14.64 -47.18 8.01
N LYS A 244 14.86 -46.46 9.12
CA LYS A 244 15.51 -47.02 10.32
C LYS A 244 15.39 -46.15 11.58
N GLU A 245 15.46 -46.83 12.72
CA GLU A 245 15.17 -46.30 14.05
C GLU A 245 16.35 -45.52 14.68
N ASP A 246 15.97 -44.61 15.57
CA ASP A 246 16.63 -44.24 16.84
C ASP A 246 18.11 -44.64 17.04
N LYS A 247 18.97 -43.61 17.09
CA LYS A 247 19.77 -43.40 18.31
C LYS A 247 20.26 -41.96 18.52
N THR A 248 20.51 -41.67 19.78
CA THR A 248 21.13 -40.45 20.28
C THR A 248 22.64 -40.48 20.06
N GLU A 249 23.20 -39.43 19.45
CA GLU A 249 24.56 -39.01 19.78
C GLU A 249 24.77 -37.51 19.54
N LYS A 250 25.63 -36.89 20.38
CA LYS A 250 26.19 -35.57 20.11
C LYS A 250 27.52 -35.78 19.37
N ILE A 251 27.81 -35.00 18.35
CA ILE A 251 29.20 -34.61 18.06
C ILE A 251 29.22 -33.30 17.26
N SER A 252 30.10 -32.40 17.68
CA SER A 252 30.57 -31.24 16.90
C SER A 252 31.88 -31.61 16.23
N VAL A 253 32.15 -31.16 15.00
CA VAL A 253 33.51 -30.75 14.59
C VAL A 253 33.55 -29.99 13.25
N ILE A 254 34.54 -29.12 13.20
CA ILE A 254 35.11 -28.35 12.09
C ILE A 254 35.28 -29.18 10.79
N ASN A 255 35.25 -28.52 9.62
CA ASN A 255 35.91 -29.04 8.41
C ASN A 255 36.86 -27.95 7.84
N PRO A 256 38.12 -28.24 7.48
CA PRO A 256 39.14 -27.24 7.15
C PRO A 256 39.35 -27.03 5.64
N ASP A 257 40.29 -26.12 5.33
CA ASP A 257 41.02 -25.95 4.07
C ASP A 257 40.22 -25.90 2.75
N LYS A 258 40.15 -24.67 2.21
CA LYS A 258 40.87 -24.41 0.95
C LYS A 258 41.54 -23.04 0.97
N LYS A 259 42.87 -23.04 0.81
CA LYS A 259 43.70 -21.84 0.62
C LYS A 259 43.88 -21.60 -0.87
N GLU A 260 43.82 -20.35 -1.29
CA GLU A 260 44.72 -19.82 -2.31
C GLU A 260 44.96 -18.32 -2.00
N GLN A 261 46.16 -17.81 -2.29
CA GLN A 261 46.65 -16.54 -1.75
C GLN A 261 46.68 -15.44 -2.80
N VAL A 262 46.31 -14.21 -2.41
CA VAL A 262 46.80 -12.97 -3.01
C VAL A 262 47.06 -11.95 -1.89
N GLU A 263 48.34 -11.66 -1.64
CA GLU A 263 48.86 -10.52 -0.86
C GLU A 263 48.65 -9.20 -1.64
N LEU A 264 48.69 -7.96 -1.10
CA LEU A 264 48.82 -7.33 0.22
C LEU A 264 48.05 -5.97 0.08
N SER A 265 47.57 -5.24 1.09
CA SER A 265 48.36 -4.69 2.20
C SER A 265 47.50 -4.27 3.41
N GLU A 266 48.18 -4.26 4.56
CA GLU A 266 48.17 -3.30 5.70
C GLU A 266 47.38 -1.97 5.47
N GLU A 267 46.79 -1.33 6.49
CA GLU A 267 47.36 -1.05 7.83
C GLU A 267 46.56 -1.56 9.06
N VAL A 268 47.22 -1.47 10.23
CA VAL A 268 46.82 -1.98 11.54
C VAL A 268 46.51 -0.84 12.52
N LYS A 269 45.45 -1.00 13.35
CA LYS A 269 45.52 -0.66 14.79
C LYS A 269 44.37 -1.24 15.62
N THR A 270 44.75 -2.12 16.55
CA THR A 270 44.00 -2.54 17.73
C THR A 270 44.30 -1.62 18.90
N GLU A 271 43.36 -1.41 19.82
CA GLU A 271 43.61 -1.32 21.26
C GLU A 271 42.27 -1.36 22.02
N GLU A 272 42.08 -2.40 22.85
CA GLU A 272 41.15 -2.40 23.99
C GLU A 272 42.01 -2.38 25.25
N GLU A 273 41.73 -1.52 26.23
CA GLU A 273 42.04 -1.88 27.62
C GLU A 273 41.15 -1.19 28.69
N ASN A 274 41.10 -1.90 29.82
CA ASN A 274 40.56 -1.65 31.16
C ASN A 274 40.33 -0.16 31.59
N VAL A 275 39.18 0.23 32.17
CA VAL A 275 38.50 -0.17 33.44
C VAL A 275 38.99 0.57 34.70
N ASN A 276 38.03 1.20 35.43
CA ASN A 276 38.10 1.86 36.76
C ASN A 276 39.13 3.00 36.93
N ASP A 277 38.76 4.18 37.44
CA ASP A 277 38.28 4.42 38.81
C ASP A 277 37.15 5.49 38.84
N SER A 278 36.09 5.32 39.64
CA SER A 278 35.85 5.86 41.00
C SER A 278 36.03 7.40 41.15
N VAL A 279 35.08 8.15 41.74
CA VAL A 279 34.94 8.37 43.21
C VAL A 279 33.63 9.13 43.54
N LEU A 280 32.96 8.74 44.64
CA LEU A 280 32.05 9.46 45.59
C LEU A 280 31.03 10.54 45.09
N ILE A 281 29.71 10.55 45.38
CA ILE A 281 28.87 10.38 46.61
C ILE A 281 28.45 11.73 47.27
N LYS A 282 27.15 11.85 47.66
CA LYS A 282 26.49 12.87 48.55
C LYS A 282 26.31 14.32 48.00
N GLU A 283 25.37 15.17 48.46
CA GLU A 283 24.07 15.06 49.18
C GLU A 283 23.24 16.37 48.99
N ASP A 284 22.01 16.45 49.50
CA ASP A 284 21.12 17.64 49.41
C ASP A 284 21.40 18.74 50.47
N GLU A 285 21.26 20.02 50.10
CA GLU A 285 20.83 21.21 50.92
C GLU A 285 20.56 22.37 49.92
N VAL A 286 19.53 23.24 49.90
CA VAL A 286 18.51 23.83 50.82
C VAL A 286 18.78 25.31 51.15
N ALA A 287 17.72 26.16 51.05
CA ALA A 287 17.68 27.61 51.36
C ALA A 287 18.49 28.53 50.40
N LYS A 288 18.25 29.84 50.23
CA LYS A 288 17.28 30.87 50.73
C LYS A 288 17.24 32.01 49.67
N ASP A 289 16.45 33.09 49.62
CA ASP A 289 15.66 33.97 50.54
C ASP A 289 14.46 34.55 49.72
N GLU A 290 13.22 34.71 50.23
CA GLU A 290 12.62 35.78 51.08
C GLU A 290 12.15 37.09 50.41
N ASN A 291 10.83 37.35 50.51
CA ASN A 291 10.08 38.64 50.58
C ASN A 291 10.16 39.65 49.40
N GLU A 292 9.20 40.56 49.16
CA GLU A 292 7.89 40.95 49.75
C GLU A 292 6.95 41.35 48.57
N VAL A 293 5.72 41.92 48.57
CA VAL A 293 4.70 42.61 49.44
C VAL A 293 3.33 42.15 48.85
N VAL A 294 2.24 41.77 49.55
CA VAL A 294 1.30 42.52 50.43
C VAL A 294 0.70 43.77 49.73
N SER A 295 -0.61 44.12 49.71
CA SER A 295 -1.87 43.61 50.31
C SER A 295 -3.00 43.52 49.24
N ALA A 296 -4.11 42.78 49.40
CA ALA A 296 -5.40 43.17 50.02
C ALA A 296 -5.81 44.67 49.84
N ASP A 297 -7.08 45.05 49.61
CA ASP A 297 -8.30 44.51 50.24
C ASP A 297 -9.61 44.71 49.40
N SER A 298 -10.75 44.29 49.99
CA SER A 298 -12.18 44.29 49.60
C SER A 298 -12.78 45.46 48.78
N GLY A 299 -13.96 45.21 48.15
CA GLY A 299 -14.88 46.29 47.77
C GLY A 299 -16.00 45.99 46.74
N GLU A 300 -17.15 45.50 47.22
CA GLU A 300 -18.56 45.74 46.78
C GLU A 300 -18.85 46.54 45.47
N ILE A 301 -19.54 45.99 44.43
CA ILE A 301 -21.01 45.74 44.25
C ILE A 301 -21.71 46.81 43.36
N LYS A 302 -22.72 46.39 42.54
CA LYS A 302 -23.72 47.23 41.79
C LYS A 302 -23.17 48.08 40.61
N GLU A 303 -23.92 48.48 39.57
CA GLU A 303 -25.28 48.09 39.09
C GLU A 303 -25.40 48.27 37.55
N GLU A 304 -26.61 48.06 37.01
CA GLU A 304 -27.10 48.23 35.63
C GLU A 304 -26.53 49.40 34.78
N ASN A 305 -26.37 49.21 33.46
CA ASN A 305 -27.40 49.64 32.47
C ASN A 305 -27.08 49.33 30.99
N LYS A 306 -28.14 48.96 30.24
CA LYS A 306 -28.31 48.93 28.76
C LYS A 306 -27.37 48.07 27.91
#